data_AF-A0A3D0DN43-F1
#
_entry.id   AF-A0A3D0DN43-F1
#
_cell.length_a   1.000
_cell.length_b   1.000
_cell.length_c   1.000
_cell.angle_alpha   90.00
_cell.angle_beta   90.00
_cell.angle_gamma   90.00
#
_symmetry.space_group_name_H-M   'P 1'
#
loop_
_entity.id
_entity.type
_entity.pdbx_description
1 polymer ?
#
loop_
_entity_poly.entity_id
_entity_poly.type
_entity_poly.pdbx_seq_one_letter_code
_entity_poly.pdbx_strand_id
1 'polypeptide(L)'
;LIRNVCKPEISYDYSDMTMDMKDIYHPLLDMNSVVSNSAYINDSLNVITGSNMSGKTTFLRTIAINMVLSFAGCPVCASSFKVPFMKIFTSMRVMDDVSGGISTFYAEILRIKEMAEYIQAGNEVPALCLIDEIFKGTNSADRIVGASEALTKLSSGNSIVLVSTHDFELCELKHSDGSEVTNYHFEEYYENDALKFDYKIKDGRCTTRNAIAILKMAGLVQN
;
A
#
# COMPACT_ATOMS: atom_id res chain seq x y z
N LEU A 1 -1.27 -10.40 27.78
CA LEU A 1 -1.99 -9.97 26.57
C LEU A 1 -1.70 -10.98 25.47
N ILE A 2 -2.66 -11.85 25.17
CA ILE A 2 -2.53 -12.83 24.08
C ILE A 2 -2.95 -12.11 22.80
N ARG A 3 -2.07 -12.07 21.80
CA ARG A 3 -2.39 -11.55 20.46
C ARG A 3 -3.32 -12.54 19.76
N ASN A 4 -4.39 -12.07 19.13
CA ASN A 4 -5.24 -12.91 18.28
C ASN A 4 -4.46 -13.26 17.01
N VAL A 5 -4.15 -14.54 16.81
CA VAL A 5 -3.33 -15.01 15.69
C VAL A 5 -4.02 -16.18 14.99
N CYS A 6 -3.77 -16.31 13.69
CA CYS A 6 -4.22 -17.45 12.90
C CYS A 6 -3.04 -18.16 12.24
N LYS A 7 -3.24 -19.43 11.89
CA LYS A 7 -2.33 -20.13 10.97
C LYS A 7 -2.56 -19.58 9.56
N PRO A 8 -1.53 -19.16 8.82
CA PRO A 8 -1.71 -18.69 7.45
C PRO A 8 -2.03 -19.85 6.50
N GLU A 9 -2.84 -19.56 5.49
CA GLU A 9 -3.10 -20.44 4.34
C GLU A 9 -2.30 -19.90 3.14
N ILE A 10 -1.23 -20.60 2.76
CA ILE A 10 -0.35 -20.18 1.67
C ILE A 10 -0.67 -21.00 0.41
N SER A 11 -1.08 -20.33 -0.67
CA SER A 11 -1.25 -20.96 -1.99
C SER A 11 0.07 -20.99 -2.76
N TYR A 12 0.32 -22.09 -3.47
CA TYR A 12 1.38 -22.21 -4.47
C TYR A 12 0.82 -22.35 -5.89
N ASP A 13 -0.51 -22.26 -6.02
CA ASP A 13 -1.21 -22.15 -7.30
C ASP A 13 -1.40 -20.66 -7.60
N TYR A 14 -0.90 -20.24 -8.77
CA TYR A 14 -0.91 -18.85 -9.24
C TYR A 14 -1.95 -18.61 -10.34
N SER A 15 -2.90 -19.54 -10.55
CA SER A 15 -4.02 -19.33 -11.48
C SER A 15 -5.04 -18.28 -11.00
N ASP A 16 -5.09 -18.03 -9.69
CA ASP A 16 -5.91 -17.00 -9.05
C ASP A 16 -5.09 -16.33 -7.92
N MET A 17 -4.32 -15.29 -8.28
CA MET A 17 -3.39 -14.62 -7.36
C MET A 17 -4.10 -13.53 -6.53
N THR A 18 -4.74 -13.93 -5.44
CA THR A 18 -5.47 -13.01 -4.56
C THR A 18 -5.02 -13.13 -3.10
N MET A 19 -5.09 -12.03 -2.35
CA MET A 19 -4.84 -12.02 -0.90
C MET A 19 -6.13 -11.68 -0.16
N ASP A 20 -6.66 -12.61 0.62
CA ASP A 20 -7.80 -12.38 1.52
C ASP A 20 -7.34 -12.37 2.98
N MET A 21 -7.43 -11.19 3.57
CA MET A 21 -6.87 -10.87 4.87
C MET A 21 -7.98 -10.31 5.76
N LYS A 22 -8.26 -10.95 6.90
CA LYS A 22 -9.27 -10.52 7.87
C LYS A 22 -8.64 -10.11 9.19
N ASP A 23 -9.04 -8.94 9.67
CA ASP A 23 -8.59 -8.33 10.92
C ASP A 23 -7.06 -8.38 11.11
N ILE A 24 -6.30 -8.13 10.04
CA ILE A 24 -4.84 -8.06 10.11
C ILE A 24 -4.41 -6.83 10.90
N TYR A 25 -3.37 -6.98 11.72
CA TYR A 25 -2.79 -5.87 12.46
C TYR A 25 -1.29 -6.00 12.61
N HIS A 26 -0.62 -4.87 12.84
CA HIS A 26 0.83 -4.84 12.94
C HIS A 26 1.30 -5.50 14.25
N PRO A 27 2.15 -6.56 14.20
CA PRO A 27 2.57 -7.32 15.37
C PRO A 27 3.40 -6.50 16.38
N LEU A 28 4.00 -5.38 15.95
CA LEU A 28 4.82 -4.52 16.82
C LEU A 28 4.08 -3.29 17.37
N LEU A 29 2.82 -3.06 16.98
CA LEU A 29 2.04 -1.96 17.56
C LEU A 29 1.41 -2.36 18.90
N ASP A 30 1.17 -1.35 19.75
CA ASP A 30 0.53 -1.52 21.05
C ASP A 30 -0.89 -2.07 20.89
N MET A 31 -1.22 -3.12 21.64
CA MET A 31 -2.52 -3.80 21.57
C MET A 31 -3.71 -2.93 22.01
N ASN A 32 -3.47 -1.88 22.79
CA ASN A 32 -4.51 -0.97 23.26
C ASN A 32 -4.87 0.09 22.21
N SER A 33 -4.00 0.32 21.21
CA SER A 33 -4.20 1.35 20.19
C SER A 33 -4.20 0.83 18.76
N VAL A 34 -3.81 -0.42 18.53
CA VAL A 34 -3.74 -0.99 17.19
C VAL A 34 -5.14 -1.18 16.61
N VAL A 35 -5.33 -0.73 15.38
CA VAL A 35 -6.56 -0.93 14.62
C VAL A 35 -6.34 -2.03 13.59
N SER A 36 -7.15 -3.09 13.67
CA SER A 36 -7.15 -4.17 12.68
C SER A 36 -7.82 -3.73 11.39
N ASN A 37 -7.41 -4.30 10.26
CA ASN A 37 -7.97 -4.03 8.95
C ASN A 37 -8.29 -5.33 8.22
N SER A 38 -9.31 -5.31 7.38
CA SER A 38 -9.63 -6.43 6.48
C SER A 38 -9.53 -5.91 5.05
N ALA A 39 -8.93 -6.70 4.16
CA ALA A 39 -8.80 -6.33 2.76
C ALA A 39 -8.76 -7.59 1.90
N TYR A 40 -9.34 -7.48 0.72
CA TYR A 40 -9.21 -8.45 -0.37
C TYR A 40 -8.42 -7.78 -1.47
N ILE A 41 -7.23 -8.26 -1.81
CA ILE A 41 -6.34 -7.66 -2.80
C ILE A 41 -6.27 -8.60 -4.00
N ASN A 42 -6.47 -8.06 -5.20
CA ASN A 42 -6.42 -8.84 -6.44
C ASN A 42 -5.02 -8.86 -7.09
N ASP A 43 -4.93 -9.57 -8.20
CA ASP A 43 -3.72 -9.85 -8.98
C ASP A 43 -3.19 -8.65 -9.79
N SER A 44 -3.59 -7.43 -9.46
CA SER A 44 -3.33 -6.24 -10.27
C SER A 44 -2.74 -5.07 -9.47
N LEU A 45 -3.02 -3.84 -9.93
CA LEU A 45 -2.60 -2.60 -9.28
C LEU A 45 -3.66 -2.14 -8.28
N ASN A 46 -3.23 -2.03 -7.03
CA ASN A 46 -4.05 -1.65 -5.90
C ASN A 46 -3.55 -0.31 -5.34
N VAL A 47 -4.33 0.75 -5.54
CA VAL A 47 -3.99 2.12 -5.15
C VAL A 47 -4.65 2.45 -3.82
N ILE A 48 -3.85 2.87 -2.83
CA ILE A 48 -4.30 3.23 -1.50
C ILE A 48 -4.12 4.74 -1.30
N THR A 49 -5.24 5.46 -1.25
CA THR A 49 -5.24 6.92 -1.03
C THR A 49 -5.56 7.32 0.40
N GLY A 50 -5.35 8.59 0.69
CA GLY A 50 -5.65 9.20 1.98
C GLY A 50 -4.61 10.24 2.37
N SER A 51 -4.92 11.06 3.36
CA SER A 51 -3.99 12.06 3.90
C SER A 51 -2.75 11.44 4.55
N ASN A 52 -1.74 12.27 4.81
CA ASN A 52 -0.61 11.86 5.64
C ASN A 52 -1.13 11.49 7.03
N MET A 53 -0.48 10.51 7.67
CA MET A 53 -0.85 10.00 9.01
C MET A 53 -2.13 9.16 9.07
N SER A 54 -2.89 8.98 7.98
CA SER A 54 -4.15 8.23 7.98
C SER A 54 -4.01 6.71 8.17
N GLY A 55 -2.80 6.17 8.09
CA GLY A 55 -2.52 4.74 8.32
C GLY A 55 -2.01 3.96 7.11
N LYS A 56 -1.93 4.57 5.92
CA LYS A 56 -1.48 3.91 4.66
C LYS A 56 -0.17 3.14 4.79
N THR A 57 0.91 3.80 5.22
CA THR A 57 2.23 3.17 5.41
C THR A 57 2.18 2.05 6.44
N THR A 58 1.43 2.24 7.53
CA THR A 58 1.26 1.23 8.59
C THR A 58 0.54 0.00 8.06
N PHE A 59 -0.47 0.18 7.21
CA PHE A 59 -1.19 -0.91 6.56
C PHE A 59 -0.28 -1.70 5.61
N LEU A 60 0.46 -1.03 4.74
CA LEU A 60 1.43 -1.68 3.86
C LEU A 60 2.49 -2.48 4.64
N ARG A 61 3.01 -1.92 5.74
CA ARG A 61 3.94 -2.62 6.65
C ARG A 61 3.29 -3.79 7.36
N THR A 62 2.01 -3.68 7.70
CA THR A 62 1.23 -4.76 8.33
C THR A 62 1.11 -5.96 7.39
N ILE A 63 0.84 -5.73 6.10
CA ILE A 63 0.87 -6.78 5.08
C ILE A 63 2.28 -7.39 5.02
N ALA A 64 3.30 -6.55 4.81
CA ALA A 64 4.68 -7.01 4.63
C ALA A 64 5.17 -7.92 5.77
N ILE A 65 4.97 -7.51 7.01
CA ILE A 65 5.46 -8.27 8.17
C ILE A 65 4.67 -9.55 8.41
N ASN A 66 3.35 -9.56 8.16
CA ASN A 66 2.56 -10.79 8.27
C ASN A 66 2.90 -11.78 7.14
N MET A 67 3.21 -11.30 5.93
CA MET A 67 3.73 -12.14 4.84
C MET A 67 5.08 -12.78 5.20
N VAL A 68 6.00 -12.01 5.80
CA VAL A 68 7.29 -12.53 6.26
C VAL A 68 7.10 -13.59 7.36
N LEU A 69 6.23 -13.32 8.34
CA LEU A 69 5.90 -14.28 9.39
C LEU A 69 5.28 -15.56 8.81
N SER A 70 4.37 -15.45 7.85
CA SER A 70 3.76 -16.62 7.23
C SER A 70 4.78 -17.48 6.49
N PHE A 71 5.69 -16.86 5.74
CA PHE A 71 6.72 -17.59 4.99
C PHE A 71 7.83 -18.17 5.88
N ALA A 72 7.99 -17.64 7.10
CA ALA A 72 8.83 -18.23 8.13
C ALA A 72 8.14 -19.39 8.90
N GLY A 73 6.88 -19.73 8.56
CA GLY A 73 6.10 -20.78 9.23
C GLY A 73 5.50 -20.35 10.57
N CYS A 74 5.46 -19.05 10.88
CA CYS A 74 4.86 -18.54 12.10
C CYS A 74 3.35 -18.28 11.93
N PRO A 75 2.56 -18.33 13.02
CA PRO A 75 1.25 -17.71 13.05
C PRO A 75 1.33 -16.21 12.74
N VAL A 76 0.27 -15.69 12.14
CA VAL A 76 0.17 -14.27 11.75
C VAL A 76 -0.86 -13.54 12.61
N CYS A 77 -0.70 -12.23 12.77
CA CYS A 77 -1.59 -11.36 13.55
C CYS A 77 -2.83 -11.00 12.72
N ALA A 78 -3.77 -11.94 12.64
CA ALA A 78 -5.00 -11.85 11.85
C ALA A 78 -6.07 -12.80 12.41
N SER A 79 -7.33 -12.61 12.01
CA SER A 79 -8.40 -13.62 12.21
C SER A 79 -8.43 -14.64 11.07
N SER A 80 -8.06 -14.23 9.84
CA SER A 80 -7.85 -15.11 8.68
C SER A 80 -6.79 -14.49 7.76
N PHE A 81 -5.95 -15.32 7.15
CA PHE A 81 -4.87 -14.86 6.27
C PHE A 81 -4.60 -15.89 5.16
N LYS A 82 -5.11 -15.61 3.96
CA LYS A 82 -4.99 -16.46 2.78
C LYS A 82 -4.25 -15.70 1.69
N VAL A 83 -3.08 -16.16 1.31
CA VAL A 83 -2.18 -15.43 0.40
C VAL A 83 -1.40 -16.40 -0.48
N PRO A 84 -0.99 -16.03 -1.70
CA PRO A 84 -0.04 -16.82 -2.46
C PRO A 84 1.37 -16.69 -1.87
N PHE A 85 2.22 -17.67 -2.17
CA PHE A 85 3.66 -17.56 -1.94
C PHE A 85 4.26 -16.57 -2.95
N MET A 86 4.97 -15.54 -2.46
CA MET A 86 5.45 -14.45 -3.32
C MET A 86 6.84 -13.97 -2.89
N LYS A 87 7.58 -13.39 -3.84
CA LYS A 87 8.78 -12.61 -3.54
C LYS A 87 8.37 -11.20 -3.12
N ILE A 88 8.63 -10.85 -1.87
CA ILE A 88 8.25 -9.53 -1.32
C ILE A 88 9.31 -8.49 -1.69
N PHE A 89 8.87 -7.41 -2.33
CA PHE A 89 9.63 -6.20 -2.57
C PHE A 89 8.98 -5.02 -1.84
N THR A 90 9.81 -4.13 -1.30
CA THR A 90 9.30 -2.93 -0.63
C THR A 90 10.04 -1.69 -1.08
N SER A 91 9.31 -0.60 -1.27
CA SER A 91 9.85 0.76 -1.31
C SER A 91 9.11 1.58 -0.26
N MET A 92 9.46 1.38 1.02
CA MET A 92 8.83 2.08 2.16
C MET A 92 9.91 2.68 3.06
N ARG A 93 10.11 3.99 2.97
CA ARG A 93 11.23 4.75 3.57
C ARG A 93 12.62 4.34 3.06
N VAL A 94 13.29 5.30 2.47
CA VAL A 94 14.75 5.38 2.45
C VAL A 94 15.10 6.06 3.76
N MET A 95 15.68 5.36 4.74
CA MET A 95 16.42 6.10 5.77
C MET A 95 17.60 6.73 5.05
N ASP A 96 17.79 8.04 5.25
CA ASP A 96 18.89 8.78 4.64
C ASP A 96 20.21 8.08 4.94
N ASP A 97 20.76 7.41 3.92
CA ASP A 97 22.16 7.05 3.94
C ASP A 97 22.94 8.28 3.49
N VAL A 98 23.13 9.23 4.42
CA VAL A 98 24.01 10.39 4.22
C VAL A 98 25.44 9.93 3.91
N SER A 99 25.80 8.67 4.22
CA SER A 99 27.09 8.05 3.92
C SER A 99 27.24 7.53 2.49
N GLY A 100 26.16 7.32 1.73
CA GLY A 100 26.17 6.64 0.42
C GLY A 100 26.22 7.55 -0.81
N GLY A 101 26.05 8.87 -0.66
CA GLY A 101 26.09 9.84 -1.77
C GLY A 101 24.95 9.72 -2.81
N ILE A 102 23.98 8.84 -2.58
CA ILE A 102 22.84 8.62 -3.46
C ILE A 102 21.62 9.38 -2.92
N SER A 103 20.98 10.19 -3.77
CA SER A 103 19.70 10.83 -3.39
C SER A 103 18.63 9.78 -3.11
N THR A 104 17.75 10.07 -2.14
CA THR A 104 16.62 9.20 -1.79
C THR A 104 15.75 8.86 -3.00
N PHE A 105 15.58 9.81 -3.92
CA PHE A 105 14.89 9.62 -5.19
C PHE A 105 15.58 8.60 -6.10
N TYR A 106 16.90 8.67 -6.25
CA TYR A 106 17.63 7.69 -7.08
C TYR A 106 17.63 6.29 -6.44
N ALA A 107 17.77 6.19 -5.12
CA ALA A 107 17.64 4.93 -4.40
C ALA A 107 16.25 4.30 -4.61
N GLU A 108 15.20 5.11 -4.63
CA GLU A 108 13.85 4.68 -4.96
C GLU A 108 13.74 4.17 -6.41
N ILE A 109 14.28 4.90 -7.39
CA ILE A 109 14.33 4.45 -8.79
C ILE A 109 15.00 3.08 -8.91
N LEU A 110 16.12 2.87 -8.22
CA LEU A 110 16.83 1.59 -8.25
C LEU A 110 15.99 0.44 -7.70
N ARG A 111 15.21 0.67 -6.64
CA ARG A 111 14.28 -0.34 -6.08
C ARG A 111 13.16 -0.68 -7.05
N ILE A 112 12.53 0.34 -7.64
CA ILE A 112 11.48 0.14 -8.65
C ILE A 112 12.04 -0.60 -9.87
N LYS A 113 13.27 -0.28 -10.28
CA LYS A 113 13.98 -0.99 -11.34
C LYS A 113 14.20 -2.46 -11.00
N GLU A 114 14.68 -2.77 -9.80
CA GLU A 114 14.87 -4.16 -9.34
C GLU A 114 13.56 -4.97 -9.38
N MET A 115 12.45 -4.38 -8.92
CA MET A 115 11.12 -4.99 -9.02
C MET A 115 10.75 -5.29 -10.48
N ALA A 116 10.93 -4.30 -11.36
CA ALA A 116 10.62 -4.45 -12.79
C ALA A 116 11.50 -5.49 -13.48
N GLU A 117 12.79 -5.57 -13.13
CA GLU A 117 13.72 -6.58 -13.67
C GLU A 117 13.33 -7.99 -13.22
N TYR A 118 12.95 -8.17 -11.94
CA TYR A 118 12.48 -9.46 -11.44
C TYR A 118 11.20 -9.92 -12.16
N ILE A 119 10.25 -9.02 -12.36
CA ILE A 119 9.00 -9.32 -13.08
C ILE A 119 9.29 -9.63 -14.55
N GLN A 120 10.12 -8.83 -15.21
CA GLN A 120 10.47 -9.00 -16.63
C GLN A 120 11.26 -10.28 -16.90
N ALA A 121 12.04 -10.76 -15.93
CA ALA A 121 12.76 -12.02 -16.04
C ALA A 121 11.83 -13.26 -16.09
N GLY A 122 10.52 -13.11 -15.84
CA GLY A 122 9.56 -14.20 -15.98
C GLY A 122 9.72 -15.28 -14.91
N ASN A 123 10.08 -14.88 -13.68
CA ASN A 123 10.22 -15.81 -12.57
C ASN A 123 8.91 -16.54 -12.26
N GLU A 124 9.02 -17.83 -11.89
CA GLU A 124 7.86 -18.66 -11.53
C GLU A 124 7.15 -18.13 -10.28
N VAL A 125 7.93 -17.64 -9.30
CA VAL A 125 7.38 -17.03 -8.08
C VAL A 125 6.97 -15.59 -8.40
N PRO A 126 5.70 -15.21 -8.18
CA PRO A 126 5.23 -13.85 -8.44
C PRO A 126 5.82 -12.83 -7.47
N ALA A 127 5.89 -11.57 -7.88
CA ALA A 127 6.34 -10.47 -7.04
C ALA A 127 5.18 -9.85 -6.26
N LEU A 128 5.38 -9.57 -4.98
CA LEU A 128 4.55 -8.65 -4.21
C LEU A 128 5.29 -7.32 -4.08
N CYS A 129 4.85 -6.29 -4.79
CA CYS A 129 5.45 -4.96 -4.76
C CYS A 129 4.65 -4.06 -3.81
N LEU A 130 5.26 -3.65 -2.69
CA LEU A 130 4.64 -2.76 -1.72
C LEU A 130 5.36 -1.40 -1.70
N ILE A 131 4.71 -0.37 -2.21
CA ILE A 131 5.34 0.94 -2.50
C ILE A 131 4.63 2.02 -1.69
N ASP A 132 5.39 2.80 -0.92
CA ASP A 132 4.85 3.89 -0.10
C ASP A 132 5.29 5.25 -0.67
N GLU A 133 4.33 6.02 -1.20
CA GLU A 133 4.52 7.35 -1.79
C GLU A 133 5.59 7.39 -2.90
N ILE A 134 5.30 6.70 -4.01
CA ILE A 134 6.21 6.58 -5.16
C ILE A 134 6.69 7.97 -5.67
N PHE A 135 7.99 8.12 -5.82
CA PHE A 135 8.67 9.28 -6.44
C PHE A 135 8.41 10.63 -5.75
N LYS A 136 8.22 10.64 -4.43
CA LYS A 136 7.98 11.86 -3.62
C LYS A 136 9.04 12.97 -3.79
N GLY A 137 10.25 12.65 -4.26
CA GLY A 137 11.39 13.58 -4.38
C GLY A 137 11.43 14.48 -5.62
N THR A 138 10.44 14.42 -6.52
CA THR A 138 10.42 15.21 -7.78
C THR A 138 9.17 16.11 -7.89
N ASN A 139 9.14 16.95 -8.92
CA ASN A 139 8.00 17.82 -9.24
C ASN A 139 6.73 17.00 -9.47
N SER A 140 5.57 17.51 -9.06
CA SER A 140 4.28 16.78 -9.08
C SER A 140 3.89 16.27 -10.46
N ALA A 141 4.12 17.05 -11.54
CA ALA A 141 3.81 16.60 -12.89
C ALA A 141 4.68 15.40 -13.31
N ASP A 142 6.00 15.51 -13.12
CA ASP A 142 6.93 14.43 -13.45
C ASP A 142 6.70 13.19 -12.57
N ARG A 143 6.33 13.40 -11.30
CA ARG A 143 5.98 12.33 -10.35
C ARG A 143 4.79 11.53 -10.86
N ILE A 144 3.69 12.17 -11.22
CA ILE A 144 2.48 11.48 -11.67
C ILE A 144 2.77 10.69 -12.95
N VAL A 145 3.45 11.29 -13.92
CA VAL A 145 3.81 10.61 -15.19
C VAL A 145 4.71 9.41 -14.91
N GLY A 146 5.83 9.61 -14.20
CA GLY A 146 6.78 8.55 -13.90
C GLY A 146 6.16 7.44 -13.06
N ALA A 147 5.36 7.78 -12.05
CA ALA A 147 4.65 6.82 -11.22
C ALA A 147 3.65 5.99 -12.03
N SER A 148 2.88 6.64 -12.90
CA SER A 148 1.91 5.97 -13.77
C SER A 148 2.58 4.93 -14.66
N GLU A 149 3.67 5.30 -15.34
CA GLU A 149 4.43 4.38 -16.19
C GLU A 149 5.06 3.23 -15.39
N ALA A 150 5.67 3.54 -14.24
CA ALA A 150 6.30 2.54 -13.38
C ALA A 150 5.27 1.53 -12.87
N LEU A 151 4.15 2.00 -12.32
CA LEU A 151 3.09 1.15 -11.78
C LEU A 151 2.41 0.31 -12.87
N THR A 152 2.21 0.88 -14.07
CA THR A 152 1.70 0.14 -15.23
C THR A 152 2.65 -0.99 -15.60
N LYS A 153 3.96 -0.70 -15.67
CA LYS A 153 4.97 -1.71 -15.99
C LYS A 153 5.04 -2.82 -14.94
N LEU A 154 5.00 -2.49 -13.66
CA LEU A 154 5.01 -3.48 -12.57
C LEU A 154 3.75 -4.36 -12.64
N SER A 155 2.57 -3.75 -12.73
CA SER A 155 1.28 -4.46 -12.72
C SER A 155 0.94 -5.24 -13.99
N SER A 156 1.72 -5.10 -15.07
CA SER A 156 1.50 -5.83 -16.32
C SER A 156 2.13 -7.24 -16.35
N GLY A 157 2.86 -7.63 -15.31
CA GLY A 157 3.53 -8.93 -15.24
C GLY A 157 3.03 -9.81 -14.10
N ASN A 158 3.79 -10.87 -13.77
CA ASN A 158 3.47 -11.82 -12.70
C ASN A 158 3.66 -11.19 -11.30
N SER A 159 2.78 -10.27 -10.91
CA SER A 159 2.91 -9.53 -9.67
C SER A 159 1.59 -8.98 -9.12
N ILE A 160 1.56 -8.77 -7.80
CA ILE A 160 0.59 -7.91 -7.13
C ILE A 160 1.30 -6.62 -6.74
N VAL A 161 0.69 -5.47 -7.06
CA VAL A 161 1.26 -4.15 -6.73
C VAL A 161 0.32 -3.41 -5.80
N LEU A 162 0.80 -3.05 -4.61
CA LEU A 162 0.12 -2.10 -3.72
C LEU A 162 0.94 -0.82 -3.62
N VAL A 163 0.30 0.31 -3.92
CA VAL A 163 0.93 1.62 -3.83
C VAL A 163 0.12 2.55 -2.93
N SER A 164 0.76 3.19 -1.97
CA SER A 164 0.18 4.33 -1.26
C SER A 164 0.48 5.64 -1.99
N THR A 165 -0.50 6.55 -2.03
CA THR A 165 -0.29 7.86 -2.64
C THR A 165 -1.23 8.93 -2.06
N HIS A 166 -0.90 10.18 -2.33
CA HIS A 166 -1.80 11.34 -2.19
C HIS A 166 -2.21 11.93 -3.55
N ASP A 167 -1.64 11.43 -4.65
CA ASP A 167 -1.96 11.84 -6.02
C ASP A 167 -3.21 11.08 -6.48
N PHE A 168 -4.36 11.76 -6.48
CA PHE A 168 -5.66 11.20 -6.86
C PHE A 168 -5.73 10.77 -8.32
N GLU A 169 -4.86 11.32 -9.17
CA GLU A 169 -4.68 10.99 -10.57
C GLU A 169 -4.28 9.52 -10.75
N LEU A 170 -3.51 8.95 -9.82
CA LEU A 170 -3.11 7.54 -9.89
C LEU A 170 -4.29 6.58 -9.68
N CYS A 171 -5.39 7.04 -9.09
CA CYS A 171 -6.61 6.24 -8.95
C CYS A 171 -7.35 6.03 -10.27
N GLU A 172 -7.04 6.83 -11.29
CA GLU A 172 -7.69 6.81 -12.61
C GLU A 172 -6.89 6.03 -13.64
N LEU A 173 -5.79 5.42 -13.19
CA LEU A 173 -5.03 4.52 -14.03
C LEU A 173 -5.89 3.37 -14.53
N LYS A 174 -5.57 2.94 -15.73
CA LYS A 174 -6.18 1.79 -16.38
C LYS A 174 -5.10 0.80 -16.76
N HIS A 175 -5.44 -0.47 -16.64
CA HIS A 175 -4.63 -1.55 -17.17
C HIS A 175 -4.62 -1.50 -18.70
N SER A 176 -3.70 -2.25 -19.32
CA SER A 176 -3.56 -2.30 -20.78
C SER A 176 -4.81 -2.82 -21.50
N ASP A 177 -5.64 -3.62 -20.81
CA ASP A 177 -6.92 -4.12 -21.30
C ASP A 177 -8.10 -3.14 -21.09
N GLY A 178 -7.83 -1.97 -20.50
CA GLY A 178 -8.82 -0.93 -20.21
C GLY A 178 -9.56 -1.10 -18.89
N SER A 179 -9.29 -2.16 -18.13
CA SER A 179 -9.86 -2.34 -16.78
C SER A 179 -9.32 -1.30 -15.80
N GLU A 180 -10.14 -0.94 -14.82
CA GLU A 180 -9.77 0.04 -13.79
C GLU A 180 -8.88 -0.59 -12.72
N VAL A 181 -7.95 0.21 -12.18
CA VAL A 181 -7.18 -0.19 -11.01
C VAL A 181 -8.08 -0.34 -9.79
N THR A 182 -7.68 -1.20 -8.85
CA THR A 182 -8.44 -1.38 -7.61
C THR A 182 -8.05 -0.28 -6.64
N ASN A 183 -9.06 0.42 -6.12
CA ASN A 183 -8.85 1.57 -5.26
C ASN A 183 -9.27 1.24 -3.83
N TYR A 184 -8.46 1.68 -2.88
CA TYR A 184 -8.78 1.75 -1.47
C TYR A 184 -8.43 3.14 -0.94
N HIS A 185 -8.97 3.47 0.22
CA HIS A 185 -8.65 4.72 0.87
C HIS A 185 -8.71 4.63 2.40
N PHE A 186 -7.98 5.53 3.03
CA PHE A 186 -8.13 5.91 4.43
C PHE A 186 -8.66 7.34 4.48
N GLU A 187 -9.49 7.64 5.48
CA GLU A 187 -10.10 8.96 5.62
C GLU A 187 -9.78 9.58 6.98
N GLU A 188 -9.60 10.89 6.97
CA GLU A 188 -9.71 11.74 8.14
C GLU A 188 -11.15 12.18 8.40
N TYR A 189 -11.45 12.49 9.66
CA TYR A 189 -12.68 13.16 10.06
C TYR A 189 -12.41 14.23 11.12
N TYR A 190 -13.34 15.16 11.28
CA TYR A 190 -13.27 16.19 12.31
C TYR A 190 -14.21 15.87 13.45
N GLU A 191 -13.70 15.95 14.67
CA GLU A 191 -14.48 15.80 15.89
C GLU A 191 -13.94 16.74 16.96
N ASN A 192 -14.80 17.58 17.52
CA ASN A 192 -14.44 18.59 18.55
C ASN A 192 -13.25 19.47 18.13
N ASP A 193 -13.32 20.06 16.93
CA ASP A 193 -12.28 20.92 16.33
C ASP A 193 -10.89 20.26 16.17
N ALA A 194 -10.82 18.92 16.26
CA ALA A 194 -9.61 18.15 16.05
C ALA A 194 -9.73 17.23 14.82
N LEU A 195 -8.67 17.22 14.02
CA LEU A 195 -8.46 16.23 12.96
C LEU A 195 -8.19 14.86 13.59
N LYS A 196 -8.99 13.85 13.22
CA LYS A 196 -8.90 12.46 13.69
C LYS A 196 -8.86 11.48 12.53
N PHE A 197 -8.41 10.26 12.84
CA PHE A 197 -8.28 9.16 11.90
C PHE A 197 -8.84 7.89 12.55
N ASP A 198 -9.68 7.16 11.83
CA ASP A 198 -10.22 5.86 12.29
C ASP A 198 -9.22 4.72 12.03
N TYR A 199 -8.20 4.98 11.20
CA TYR A 199 -7.20 4.03 10.73
C TYR A 199 -7.81 2.77 10.09
N LYS A 200 -8.98 2.91 9.46
CA LYS A 200 -9.67 1.85 8.73
C LYS A 200 -9.52 2.02 7.22
N ILE A 201 -9.07 0.96 6.56
CA ILE A 201 -9.10 0.86 5.10
C ILE A 201 -10.54 0.70 4.63
N LYS A 202 -10.89 1.40 3.54
CA LYS A 202 -12.20 1.38 2.90
C LYS A 202 -12.03 1.12 1.41
N ASP A 203 -13.00 0.41 0.84
CA ASP A 203 -13.02 0.11 -0.60
C ASP A 203 -13.36 1.35 -1.43
N GLY A 204 -12.81 1.41 -2.64
CA GLY A 204 -13.03 2.47 -3.61
C GLY A 204 -12.15 3.71 -3.39
N ARG A 205 -12.35 4.71 -4.26
CA ARG A 205 -11.71 6.02 -4.15
C ARG A 205 -12.35 6.80 -3.00
N CYS A 206 -11.55 7.61 -2.30
CA CYS A 206 -12.09 8.56 -1.34
C CYS A 206 -13.04 9.54 -2.06
N THR A 207 -14.30 9.59 -1.63
CA THR A 207 -15.35 10.46 -2.21
C THR A 207 -15.57 11.74 -1.42
N THR A 208 -15.01 11.82 -0.21
CA THR A 208 -15.22 12.93 0.71
C THR A 208 -14.29 14.10 0.37
N ARG A 209 -14.86 15.24 -0.02
CA ARG A 209 -14.14 16.52 -0.22
C ARG A 209 -13.79 17.17 1.12
N ASN A 210 -13.20 16.39 2.03
CA ASN A 210 -12.93 16.84 3.40
C ASN A 210 -12.01 18.05 3.39
N ALA A 211 -10.97 18.12 2.55
CA ALA A 211 -10.07 19.28 2.51
C ALA A 211 -10.76 20.66 2.42
N ILE A 212 -11.82 20.81 1.60
CA ILE A 212 -12.56 22.08 1.52
C ILE A 212 -13.44 22.30 2.76
N ALA A 213 -14.11 21.25 3.26
CA ALA A 213 -14.88 21.34 4.50
C ALA A 213 -13.97 21.69 5.70
N ILE A 214 -12.75 21.16 5.70
CA ILE A 214 -11.69 21.39 6.67
C ILE A 214 -11.21 22.83 6.62
N LEU A 215 -10.90 23.34 5.42
CA LEU A 215 -10.50 24.73 5.22
C LEU A 215 -11.63 25.70 5.61
N LYS A 216 -12.89 25.33 5.37
CA LYS A 216 -14.07 26.09 5.81
C LYS A 216 -14.22 26.10 7.34
N MET A 217 -14.08 24.94 7.99
CA MET A 217 -14.15 24.82 9.46
C MET A 217 -12.98 25.52 10.16
N ALA A 218 -11.77 25.51 9.57
CA ALA A 218 -10.62 26.27 10.05
C ALA A 218 -10.70 27.79 9.79
N GLY A 219 -11.78 28.26 9.14
CA GLY A 219 -11.98 29.67 8.82
C GLY A 219 -11.07 30.22 7.72
N LEU A 220 -10.36 29.35 6.99
CA LEU A 220 -9.40 29.73 5.94
C LEU A 220 -10.06 29.93 4.57
N VAL A 221 -11.24 29.33 4.35
CA VAL A 221 -12.03 29.48 3.13
C VAL A 221 -13.46 29.83 3.50
N GLN A 222 -14.01 30.90 2.93
CA GLN A 222 -15.43 31.25 3.10
C GLN A 222 -16.30 30.58 2.04
N ASN A 223 -17.62 30.57 2.29
CA ASN A 223 -18.60 29.83 1.48
C ASN A 223 -18.66 30.23 0.02
#